data_AF-A0A5C4Y8Y3-F1
#
_entry.id   AF-A0A5C4Y8Y3-F1
#
_cell.length_a   1.000
_cell.length_b   1.000
_cell.length_c   1.000
_cell.angle_alpha   90.00
_cell.angle_beta   90.00
_cell.angle_gamma   90.00
#
_symmetry.space_group_name_H-M   'P 1'
#
loop_
_entity.id
_entity.type
_entity.pdbx_description
1 polymer ?
#
loop_
_entity_poly.entity_id
_entity_poly.type
_entity_poly.pdbx_seq_one_letter_code
_entity_poly.pdbx_strand_id
1 'polypeptide(L)'
;MPSESAAGTGTAEASALVRRLTGGGLYVKTGLLLLPDAWLGREKEVAARLNLGHLDFQSWRVARLRPDERLLRYSADRLIAELDAVCAERHEAQHLLLSNVDLPIAALSGEERQQFWTFLHSTFIKRPRALLAAFPQAAEELLPWDADLAQWKDQGRLCTWNL
;
A
#
# COMPACT_ATOMS: atom_id res chain seq x y z
N MET A 1 29.78 5.23 19.10
CA MET A 1 30.54 4.68 17.96
C MET A 1 30.09 3.25 17.71
N PRO A 2 29.61 2.85 16.52
CA PRO A 2 28.89 3.58 15.47
C PRO A 2 27.49 2.96 15.22
N SER A 3 26.46 3.77 14.98
CA SER A 3 25.12 3.28 14.58
C SER A 3 24.58 4.12 13.41
N GLU A 4 25.46 4.47 12.47
CA GLU A 4 25.16 5.29 11.28
C GLU A 4 25.07 4.45 9.99
N SER A 5 24.95 3.12 10.09
CA SER A 5 25.01 2.21 8.92
C SER A 5 23.65 1.66 8.46
N ALA A 6 22.56 1.81 9.25
CA ALA A 6 21.24 1.29 8.88
C ALA A 6 20.35 2.30 8.12
N ALA A 7 20.68 3.59 8.22
CA ALA A 7 19.94 4.71 7.66
C ALA A 7 19.85 4.71 6.12
N GLY A 8 20.88 4.20 5.44
CA GLY A 8 20.94 4.17 3.97
C GLY A 8 20.22 2.99 3.32
N THR A 9 20.01 1.90 4.07
CA THR A 9 19.57 0.61 3.50
C THR A 9 18.07 0.58 3.24
N GLY A 10 17.24 1.13 4.14
CA GLY A 10 15.77 1.08 3.99
C GLY A 10 15.25 1.96 2.85
N THR A 11 15.84 3.14 2.65
CA THR A 11 15.48 3.99 1.49
C THR A 11 15.90 3.35 0.17
N ALA A 12 17.04 2.65 0.14
CA ALA A 12 17.50 1.91 -1.02
C ALA A 12 16.59 0.71 -1.33
N GLU A 13 16.14 -0.02 -0.30
CA GLU A 13 15.18 -1.13 -0.43
C GLU A 13 13.81 -0.64 -0.94
N ALA A 14 13.27 0.44 -0.37
CA ALA A 14 12.03 1.03 -0.84
C ALA A 14 12.14 1.53 -2.29
N SER A 15 13.27 2.14 -2.65
CA SER A 15 13.54 2.53 -4.04
C SER A 15 13.65 1.33 -4.97
N ALA A 16 14.26 0.22 -4.52
CA ALA A 16 14.35 -1.02 -5.28
C ALA A 16 12.97 -1.67 -5.47
N LEU A 17 12.12 -1.68 -4.44
CA LEU A 17 10.73 -2.12 -4.51
C LEU A 17 9.97 -1.30 -5.57
N VAL A 18 10.05 0.03 -5.50
CA VAL A 18 9.40 0.91 -6.49
C VAL A 18 9.91 0.61 -7.89
N ARG A 19 11.22 0.46 -8.10
CA ARG A 19 11.77 0.08 -9.41
C ARG A 19 11.23 -1.25 -9.92
N ARG A 20 11.02 -2.25 -9.06
CA ARG A 20 10.42 -3.54 -9.45
C ARG A 20 8.95 -3.40 -9.87
N LEU A 21 8.18 -2.63 -9.10
CA LEU A 21 6.76 -2.40 -9.37
C LEU A 21 6.54 -1.59 -10.67
N THR A 22 7.43 -0.64 -10.94
CA THR A 22 7.31 0.31 -12.07
C THR A 22 8.01 -0.18 -13.34
N GLY A 23 9.13 -0.88 -13.21
CA GLY A 23 10.00 -1.33 -14.30
C GLY A 23 9.53 -2.56 -15.08
N GLY A 24 8.32 -3.08 -14.80
CA GLY A 24 7.72 -4.17 -15.56
C GLY A 24 8.16 -5.59 -15.17
N GLY A 25 8.89 -5.74 -14.07
CA GLY A 25 9.34 -7.06 -13.57
C GLY A 25 8.27 -7.88 -12.84
N LEU A 26 7.15 -7.25 -12.46
CA LEU A 26 6.06 -7.89 -11.74
C LEU A 26 4.76 -7.86 -12.55
N TYR A 27 4.11 -9.03 -12.67
CA TYR A 27 2.76 -9.15 -13.27
C TYR A 27 1.70 -8.42 -12.44
N VAL A 28 1.85 -8.44 -11.11
CA VAL A 28 1.01 -7.71 -10.17
C VAL A 28 1.82 -6.56 -9.58
N LYS A 29 1.39 -5.33 -9.87
CA LYS A 29 2.13 -4.10 -9.51
C LYS A 29 1.68 -3.53 -8.16
N THR A 30 1.49 -4.38 -7.17
CA THR A 30 1.14 -3.96 -5.81
C THR A 30 2.27 -4.33 -4.85
N GLY A 31 2.61 -3.39 -3.96
CA GLY A 31 3.60 -3.57 -2.91
C GLY A 31 3.16 -2.97 -1.59
N LEU A 32 3.88 -3.31 -0.54
CA LEU A 32 3.66 -2.92 0.83
C LEU A 32 4.91 -2.19 1.36
N LEU A 33 4.69 -1.04 2.00
CA LEU A 33 5.71 -0.26 2.68
C LEU A 33 5.32 -0.12 4.14
N LEU A 34 6.11 -0.72 5.04
CA LEU A 34 5.94 -0.53 6.48
C LEU A 34 6.64 0.76 6.90
N LEU A 35 5.91 1.65 7.57
CA LEU A 35 6.40 2.93 8.06
C LEU A 35 6.57 2.88 9.57
N PRO A 36 7.75 3.21 10.10
CA PRO A 36 7.94 3.40 11.53
C PRO A 36 7.22 4.67 12.00
N ASP A 37 6.91 4.74 13.30
CA ASP A 37 6.09 5.81 13.90
C ASP A 37 6.56 7.22 13.58
N ALA A 38 7.88 7.44 13.46
CA ALA A 38 8.47 8.73 13.11
C ALA A 38 8.07 9.25 11.73
N TRP A 39 7.57 8.38 10.85
CA TRP A 39 7.18 8.67 9.47
C TRP A 39 5.68 8.58 9.21
N LEU A 40 4.88 8.19 10.22
CA LEU A 40 3.43 8.27 10.14
C LEU A 40 2.98 9.74 10.07
N GLY A 41 2.04 10.03 9.17
CA GLY A 41 1.61 11.39 8.83
C GLY A 41 2.57 12.13 7.88
N ARG A 42 3.71 11.53 7.50
CA ARG A 42 4.68 12.07 6.54
C ARG A 42 4.71 11.30 5.22
N GLU A 43 3.64 10.57 4.90
CA GLU A 43 3.54 9.70 3.72
C GLU A 43 3.71 10.50 2.42
N LYS A 44 3.30 11.77 2.41
CA LYS A 44 3.57 12.70 1.30
C LYS A 44 5.06 12.89 1.04
N GLU A 45 5.85 13.05 2.09
CA GLU A 45 7.30 13.20 1.97
C GLU A 45 7.96 11.91 1.50
N VAL A 46 7.49 10.76 2.03
CA VAL A 46 7.95 9.43 1.59
C VAL A 46 7.64 9.21 0.11
N ALA A 47 6.42 9.53 -0.33
CA ALA A 47 6.03 9.43 -1.73
C ALA A 47 6.89 10.31 -2.64
N ALA A 48 7.14 11.57 -2.23
CA ALA A 48 8.00 12.48 -2.97
C ALA A 48 9.44 11.94 -3.09
N ARG A 49 10.00 11.37 -2.02
CA ARG A 49 11.34 10.74 -2.04
C ARG A 49 11.42 9.52 -2.95
N LEU A 50 10.31 8.79 -3.09
CA LEU A 50 10.19 7.62 -3.96
C LEU A 50 9.75 7.96 -5.39
N ASN A 51 9.54 9.25 -5.71
CA ASN A 51 8.99 9.72 -6.98
C ASN A 51 7.62 9.09 -7.32
N LEU A 52 6.77 8.95 -6.31
CA LEU A 52 5.39 8.47 -6.40
C LEU A 52 4.42 9.62 -6.12
N GLY A 53 3.22 9.53 -6.70
CA GLY A 53 2.09 10.36 -6.25
C GLY A 53 1.60 9.87 -4.90
N HIS A 54 1.26 10.78 -3.99
CA HIS A 54 0.61 10.42 -2.74
C HIS A 54 -0.90 10.49 -2.90
N LEU A 55 -1.60 9.46 -2.44
CA LEU A 55 -3.05 9.48 -2.28
C LEU A 55 -3.41 8.99 -0.87
N ASP A 56 -4.11 9.84 -0.13
CA ASP A 56 -4.74 9.47 1.13
C ASP A 56 -6.08 8.79 0.82
N PHE A 57 -6.15 7.48 1.08
CA PHE A 57 -7.32 6.66 0.77
C PHE A 57 -8.56 7.14 1.53
N GLN A 58 -8.41 7.51 2.81
CA GLN A 58 -9.52 7.95 3.63
C GLN A 58 -10.11 9.27 3.10
N SER A 59 -9.26 10.26 2.85
CA SER A 59 -9.68 11.54 2.27
C SER A 59 -10.32 11.36 0.89
N TRP A 60 -9.73 10.51 0.03
CA TRP A 60 -10.27 10.17 -1.28
C TRP A 60 -11.66 9.55 -1.19
N ARG A 61 -11.89 8.68 -0.20
CA ARG A 61 -13.16 7.99 0.01
C ARG A 61 -14.22 8.92 0.59
N VAL A 62 -13.88 9.74 1.58
CA VAL A 62 -14.81 10.70 2.20
C VAL A 62 -15.33 11.70 1.18
N ALA A 63 -14.47 12.19 0.27
CA ALA A 63 -14.89 13.08 -0.82
C ALA A 63 -15.89 12.45 -1.82
N ARG A 64 -16.03 11.12 -1.80
CA ARG A 64 -16.91 10.34 -2.68
C ARG A 64 -18.07 9.69 -1.93
N LEU A 65 -18.31 10.10 -0.69
CA LEU A 65 -19.51 9.71 0.03
C LEU A 65 -20.74 10.31 -0.66
N ARG A 66 -21.78 9.49 -0.81
CA ARG A 66 -23.07 10.02 -1.27
C ARG A 66 -23.65 10.92 -0.17
N PRO A 67 -24.46 11.94 -0.51
CA PRO A 67 -25.05 12.85 0.49
C PRO A 67 -25.76 12.14 1.65
N ASP A 68 -26.33 10.96 1.41
CA ASP A 68 -27.05 10.17 2.42
C ASP A 68 -26.23 9.03 3.03
N GLU A 69 -24.98 8.82 2.59
CA GLU A 69 -24.12 7.73 3.05
C GLU A 69 -23.40 8.13 4.35
N ARG A 70 -23.95 7.68 5.49
CA ARG A 70 -23.41 7.99 6.83
C ARG A 70 -22.37 6.99 7.34
N LEU A 71 -22.24 5.83 6.69
CA LEU A 71 -21.37 4.74 7.12
C LEU A 71 -20.57 4.20 5.95
N LEU A 72 -19.25 4.12 6.14
CA LEU A 72 -18.34 3.43 5.25
C LEU A 72 -18.46 1.92 5.50
N ARG A 73 -19.45 1.28 4.88
CA ARG A 73 -19.60 -0.18 4.93
C ARG A 73 -18.52 -0.82 4.08
N TYR A 74 -17.45 -1.30 4.71
CA TYR A 74 -16.36 -2.00 4.04
C TYR A 74 -16.69 -3.49 3.86
N SER A 75 -16.26 -4.01 2.72
CA SER A 75 -16.17 -5.44 2.41
C SER A 75 -14.97 -5.64 1.49
N ALA A 76 -14.47 -6.88 1.37
CA ALA A 76 -13.35 -7.18 0.49
C ALA A 76 -13.61 -6.72 -0.96
N ASP A 77 -14.77 -7.10 -1.51
CA ASP A 77 -15.16 -6.75 -2.88
C ASP A 77 -15.25 -5.23 -3.09
N ARG A 78 -15.77 -4.50 -2.09
CA ARG A 78 -15.88 -3.06 -2.17
C ARG A 78 -14.52 -2.39 -2.14
N LEU A 79 -13.63 -2.82 -1.24
CA LEU A 79 -12.28 -2.27 -1.15
C LEU A 79 -11.49 -2.55 -2.44
N ILE A 80 -11.65 -3.74 -3.01
CA ILE A 80 -11.10 -4.09 -4.32
C ILE A 80 -11.61 -3.16 -5.42
N ALA A 81 -12.92 -2.95 -5.50
CA ALA A 81 -13.52 -2.05 -6.48
C ALA A 81 -13.06 -0.58 -6.30
N GLU A 82 -12.87 -0.15 -5.05
CA GLU A 82 -12.36 1.17 -4.71
C GLU A 82 -10.89 1.33 -5.14
N LEU A 83 -10.03 0.32 -4.93
CA LEU A 83 -8.65 0.32 -5.43
C LEU A 83 -8.59 0.29 -6.97
N ASP A 84 -9.50 -0.42 -7.62
CA ASP A 84 -9.64 -0.41 -9.08
C ASP A 84 -10.03 0.99 -9.59
N ALA A 85 -10.97 1.66 -8.92
CA ALA A 85 -11.35 3.03 -9.23
C ALA A 85 -10.17 4.00 -9.06
N VAL A 86 -9.40 3.88 -7.97
CA VAL A 86 -8.17 4.64 -7.76
C VAL A 86 -7.19 4.43 -8.92
N CYS A 87 -7.00 3.20 -9.37
CA CYS A 87 -6.13 2.90 -10.51
C CYS A 87 -6.64 3.46 -11.85
N ALA A 88 -7.96 3.55 -12.03
CA ALA A 88 -8.59 4.04 -13.25
C ALA A 88 -8.65 5.57 -13.34
N GLU A 89 -8.62 6.26 -12.21
CA GLU A 89 -8.65 7.72 -12.16
C GLU A 89 -7.39 8.36 -12.77
N ARG A 90 -7.57 9.58 -13.29
CA ARG A 90 -6.46 10.37 -13.83
C ARG A 90 -5.71 11.03 -12.68
N HIS A 91 -4.53 10.50 -12.39
CA HIS A 91 -3.56 11.09 -11.48
C HIS A 91 -2.41 11.73 -12.23
N GLU A 92 -1.85 12.80 -11.69
CA GLU A 92 -0.67 13.49 -12.23
C GLU A 92 0.56 12.57 -12.25
N ALA A 93 0.80 11.83 -11.16
CA ALA A 93 1.86 10.84 -11.07
C ALA A 93 1.43 9.51 -11.66
N GLN A 94 2.29 8.79 -12.38
CA GLN A 94 2.00 7.49 -13.01
C GLN A 94 1.79 6.36 -11.98
N HIS A 95 2.41 6.44 -10.82
CA HIS A 95 2.40 5.42 -9.77
C HIS A 95 2.08 6.06 -8.42
N LEU A 96 1.44 5.31 -7.54
CA LEU A 96 0.86 5.86 -6.32
C LEU A 96 1.37 5.18 -5.06
N LEU A 97 1.62 5.99 -4.04
CA LEU A 97 1.71 5.59 -2.65
C LEU A 97 0.35 5.86 -1.99
N LEU A 98 -0.28 4.81 -1.47
CA LEU A 98 -1.56 4.87 -0.78
C LEU A 98 -1.34 4.88 0.72
N SER A 99 -1.82 5.91 1.42
CA SER A 99 -1.86 5.93 2.89
C SER A 99 -3.27 5.65 3.40
N ASN A 100 -3.37 5.27 4.68
CA ASN A 100 -4.63 5.08 5.40
C ASN A 100 -5.53 3.96 4.82
N VAL A 101 -4.94 2.99 4.12
CA VAL A 101 -5.63 1.78 3.64
C VAL A 101 -5.69 0.68 4.71
N ASP A 102 -4.92 0.84 5.78
CA ASP A 102 -5.01 0.03 7.00
C ASP A 102 -6.39 0.15 7.68
N LEU A 103 -6.98 1.35 7.71
CA LEU A 103 -8.30 1.58 8.31
C LEU A 103 -9.44 0.73 7.69
N PRO A 104 -9.66 0.73 6.36
CA PRO A 104 -10.68 -0.14 5.76
C PRO A 104 -10.36 -1.62 5.93
N ILE A 105 -9.08 -2.02 5.94
CA ILE A 105 -8.66 -3.42 6.14
C ILE A 105 -8.95 -3.87 7.58
N ALA A 106 -8.72 -3.01 8.56
CA ALA A 106 -9.03 -3.28 9.96
C ALA A 106 -10.53 -3.52 10.19
N ALA A 107 -11.39 -2.87 9.39
CA ALA A 107 -12.83 -3.04 9.44
C ALA A 107 -13.34 -4.34 8.78
N LEU A 108 -12.51 -5.05 8.02
CA LEU A 108 -12.86 -6.33 7.40
C LEU A 108 -12.84 -7.47 8.43
N SER A 109 -13.73 -8.44 8.24
CA SER A 109 -13.66 -9.73 8.93
C SER A 109 -12.41 -10.53 8.52
N GLY A 110 -12.03 -11.55 9.29
CA GLY A 110 -10.83 -12.37 8.97
C GLY A 110 -10.88 -13.01 7.58
N GLU A 111 -12.04 -13.53 7.17
CA GLU A 111 -12.26 -14.11 5.84
C GLU A 111 -12.13 -13.05 4.73
N GLU A 112 -12.73 -11.87 4.93
CA GLU A 112 -12.62 -10.77 3.97
C GLU A 112 -11.19 -10.24 3.85
N ARG A 113 -10.42 -10.17 4.95
CA ARG A 113 -9.00 -9.81 4.89
C ARG A 113 -8.22 -10.82 4.06
N GLN A 114 -8.43 -12.11 4.28
CA GLN A 114 -7.77 -13.16 3.51
C GLN A 114 -8.12 -13.07 2.02
N GLN A 115 -9.40 -12.88 1.69
CA GLN A 115 -9.87 -12.67 0.33
C GLN A 115 -9.20 -11.44 -0.31
N PHE A 116 -9.18 -10.32 0.40
CA PHE A 116 -8.57 -9.07 -0.05
C PHE A 116 -7.08 -9.25 -0.34
N TRP A 117 -6.33 -9.84 0.59
CA TRP A 117 -4.88 -10.05 0.43
C TRP A 117 -4.54 -11.02 -0.69
N THR A 118 -5.30 -12.11 -0.82
CA THR A 118 -5.15 -13.06 -1.93
C THR A 118 -5.38 -12.36 -3.27
N PHE A 119 -6.42 -11.53 -3.37
CA PHE A 119 -6.71 -10.77 -4.58
C PHE A 119 -5.60 -9.77 -4.91
N LEU A 120 -5.17 -8.98 -3.91
CA LEU A 120 -4.14 -7.96 -4.09
C LEU A 120 -2.79 -8.58 -4.47
N HIS A 121 -2.50 -9.78 -3.96
CA HIS A 121 -1.28 -10.52 -4.29
C HIS A 121 -1.32 -11.11 -5.70
N SER A 122 -2.42 -11.77 -6.08
CA SER A 122 -2.44 -12.70 -7.21
C SER A 122 -3.29 -12.24 -8.40
N THR A 123 -4.29 -11.40 -8.16
CA THR A 123 -5.35 -11.10 -9.15
C THR A 123 -5.40 -9.64 -9.57
N PHE A 124 -4.68 -8.75 -8.86
CA PHE A 124 -4.53 -7.32 -9.19
C PHE A 124 -3.63 -7.08 -10.43
N ILE A 125 -3.82 -7.89 -11.48
CA ILE A 125 -3.09 -7.87 -12.76
C ILE A 125 -3.77 -6.87 -13.71
N LYS A 126 -3.02 -6.33 -14.67
CA LYS A 126 -3.51 -5.48 -15.79
C LYS A 126 -3.94 -4.06 -15.41
N ARG A 127 -3.55 -3.54 -14.25
CA ARG A 127 -3.76 -2.12 -13.93
C ARG A 127 -2.62 -1.26 -14.48
N PRO A 128 -2.92 -0.07 -15.03
CA PRO A 128 -1.91 0.75 -15.71
C PRO A 128 -0.83 1.29 -14.76
N ARG A 129 -1.09 1.23 -13.45
CA ARG A 129 -0.32 1.92 -12.42
C ARG A 129 0.12 0.92 -11.35
N ALA A 130 1.32 1.12 -10.83
CA ALA A 130 1.76 0.47 -9.60
C ALA A 130 1.17 1.17 -8.38
N LEU A 131 0.80 0.38 -7.37
CA LEU A 131 0.33 0.82 -6.07
C LEU A 131 1.30 0.35 -4.99
N LEU A 132 1.73 1.28 -4.14
CA LEU A 132 2.49 1.00 -2.94
C LEU A 132 1.63 1.39 -1.74
N ALA A 133 1.12 0.41 -1.01
CA ALA A 133 0.32 0.68 0.18
C ALA A 133 1.23 0.86 1.39
N ALA A 134 1.13 2.02 2.05
CA ALA A 134 1.85 2.34 3.26
C ALA A 134 1.04 1.90 4.49
N PHE A 135 1.70 1.18 5.40
CA PHE A 135 1.13 0.67 6.64
C PHE A 135 2.00 1.07 7.82
N PRO A 136 1.43 1.31 9.01
CA PRO A 136 2.21 1.38 10.23
C PRO A 136 2.96 0.08 10.46
N GLN A 137 4.24 0.18 10.83
CA GLN A 137 5.05 -1.00 11.15
C GLN A 137 4.46 -1.78 12.32
N ALA A 138 3.84 -1.10 13.29
CA ALA A 138 3.15 -1.73 14.41
C ALA A 138 1.85 -2.46 14.02
N ALA A 139 1.32 -2.26 12.81
CA ALA A 139 0.07 -2.85 12.35
C ALA A 139 0.27 -4.24 11.70
N GLU A 140 1.17 -5.06 12.25
CA GLU A 140 1.47 -6.40 11.73
C GLU A 140 0.21 -7.30 11.67
N GLU A 141 -0.72 -7.08 12.59
CA GLU A 141 -2.00 -7.80 12.68
C GLU A 141 -2.92 -7.60 11.46
N LEU A 142 -2.69 -6.53 10.70
CA LEU A 142 -3.47 -6.18 9.50
C LEU A 142 -2.83 -6.73 8.21
N LEU A 143 -1.56 -7.13 8.27
CA LEU A 143 -0.82 -7.67 7.14
C LEU A 143 -1.33 -9.07 6.74
N PRO A 144 -1.01 -9.56 5.53
CA PRO A 144 -1.31 -10.94 5.14
C PRO A 144 -0.76 -11.92 6.17
N TRP A 145 -1.54 -12.94 6.55
CA TRP A 145 -1.10 -13.91 7.55
C TRP A 145 0.02 -14.82 7.04
N ASP A 146 1.02 -15.05 7.91
CA ASP A 146 2.18 -15.96 7.82
C ASP A 146 2.61 -16.47 6.43
N ALA A 147 1.87 -17.42 5.86
CA ALA A 147 2.22 -18.04 4.58
C ALA A 147 2.16 -17.05 3.41
N ASP A 148 1.24 -16.08 3.45
CA ASP A 148 1.13 -15.04 2.44
C ASP A 148 2.25 -14.01 2.62
N LEU A 149 2.55 -13.58 3.86
CA LEU A 149 3.59 -12.57 4.11
C LEU A 149 4.98 -13.01 3.64
N ALA A 150 5.30 -14.30 3.81
CA ALA A 150 6.54 -14.88 3.29
C ALA A 150 6.62 -14.75 1.75
N GLN A 151 5.52 -14.99 1.03
CA GLN A 151 5.47 -14.81 -0.42
C GLN A 151 5.65 -13.34 -0.82
N TRP A 152 5.04 -12.41 -0.09
CA TRP A 152 5.24 -10.96 -0.32
C TRP A 152 6.71 -10.56 -0.12
N LYS A 153 7.39 -11.12 0.89
CA LYS A 153 8.83 -10.89 1.13
C LYS A 153 9.71 -11.53 0.05
N ASP A 154 9.46 -12.78 -0.30
CA ASP A 154 10.26 -13.53 -1.30
C ASP A 154 10.15 -12.92 -2.70
N GLN A 155 8.96 -12.41 -3.07
CA GLN A 155 8.77 -11.67 -4.31
C GLN A 155 9.29 -10.22 -4.24
N GLY A 156 9.79 -9.81 -3.07
CA GLY A 156 10.27 -8.46 -2.78
C GLY A 156 9.22 -7.40 -3.05
N ARG A 157 8.00 -7.67 -2.58
CA ARG A 157 6.82 -6.79 -2.62
C ARG A 157 6.51 -6.17 -1.26
N LEU A 158 7.31 -6.46 -0.24
CA LEU A 158 7.24 -5.85 1.09
C LEU A 158 8.62 -5.26 1.44
N CYS A 159 8.64 -4.05 1.96
CA CYS A 159 9.84 -3.47 2.57
C CYS A 159 9.48 -2.58 3.77
N THR A 160 10.47 -2.29 4.61
CA THR A 160 10.31 -1.36 5.72
C THR A 160 11.06 -0.07 5.41
N TRP A 161 10.42 1.06 5.66
CA TRP A 161 11.03 2.36 5.53
C TRP A 161 11.99 2.63 6.69
N ASN A 162 13.28 2.44 6.44
CA ASN A 162 14.33 2.79 7.39
C ASN A 162 15.15 3.96 6.85
N LEU A 163 15.32 4.97 7.71
CA LEU A 163 16.12 6.18 7.50
C LEU A 163 17.02 6.43 8.69
#